data_AF-K1SLX6-F1
#
_entry.id   AF-K1SLX6-F1
#
_cell.length_a   1.000
_cell.length_b   1.000
_cell.length_c   1.000
_cell.angle_alpha   90.00
_cell.angle_beta   90.00
_cell.angle_gamma   90.00
#
_symmetry.space_group_name_H-M   'P 1'
#
loop_
_entity.id
_entity.type
_entity.pdbx_description
1 polymer ?
#
loop_
_entity_poly.entity_id
_entity_poly.type
_entity_poly.pdbx_seq_one_letter_code
_entity_poly.pdbx_strand_id
1 'polypeptide(L)'
;MERKKSVFNWSGGKDSAHALWRAMQSDEYEIVALLTTANRSTRRSTMHGIPESLLLAQAERIGVPLHVVDLVPQGGMEDYGEAMTRAVGHFRQQGVTHFIFGDIFLHDVRSYREAQLAPLGIEVVEPLWGRSSAEVMRDFLDSGLRTVVVTTMADGLGAAAVGREIDRDFVASLPAGVDPNGENGEYHTFCYD
;
A
#
# COMPACT_ATOMS: atom_id res chain seq x y z
N MET A 1 6.69 -3.28 26.38
CA MET A 1 6.73 -1.88 25.90
C MET A 1 5.34 -1.55 25.38
N GLU A 2 4.92 -0.29 25.44
CA GLU A 2 3.67 0.14 24.79
C GLU A 2 3.86 0.12 23.27
N ARG A 3 2.87 -0.37 22.52
CA ARG A 3 2.94 -0.44 21.06
C ARG A 3 2.89 0.96 20.46
N LYS A 4 3.62 1.16 19.36
CA LYS A 4 3.68 2.43 18.64
C LYS A 4 2.38 2.65 17.87
N LYS A 5 1.59 3.65 18.25
CA LYS A 5 0.36 4.01 17.52
C LYS A 5 0.69 4.46 16.10
N SER A 6 0.09 3.77 15.15
CA SER A 6 0.47 3.85 13.75
C SER A 6 -0.74 3.90 12.82
N VAL A 7 -0.59 4.62 11.72
CA VAL A 7 -1.49 4.56 10.57
C VAL A 7 -0.80 3.79 9.47
N PHE A 8 -1.52 2.87 8.83
CA PHE A 8 -1.00 2.12 7.70
C PHE A 8 -1.53 2.70 6.40
N ASN A 9 -0.65 3.08 5.47
CA ASN A 9 -1.02 3.62 4.17
C ASN A 9 -1.41 2.45 3.26
N TRP A 10 -2.71 2.36 2.99
CA TRP A 10 -3.37 1.23 2.37
C TRP A 10 -3.64 1.47 0.89
N SER A 11 -3.03 0.63 0.06
CA SER A 11 -3.22 0.65 -1.39
C SER A 11 -4.22 -0.40 -1.86
N GLY A 12 -4.49 -1.42 -1.05
CA GLY A 12 -5.35 -2.56 -1.40
C GLY A 12 -4.68 -3.66 -2.22
N GLY A 13 -3.41 -3.48 -2.61
CA GLY A 13 -2.64 -4.46 -3.38
C GLY A 13 -1.74 -5.36 -2.52
N LYS A 14 -1.04 -6.28 -3.20
CA LYS A 14 -0.13 -7.29 -2.65
C LYS A 14 0.86 -6.73 -1.63
N ASP A 15 1.67 -5.76 -2.02
CA ASP A 15 2.77 -5.28 -1.16
C ASP A 15 2.25 -4.55 0.08
N SER A 16 1.17 -3.78 -0.10
CA SER A 16 0.46 -3.14 1.01
C SER A 16 -0.11 -4.17 1.99
N ALA A 17 -0.76 -5.23 1.48
CA ALA A 17 -1.28 -6.33 2.30
C ALA A 17 -0.17 -7.09 3.03
N HIS A 18 0.91 -7.43 2.33
CA HIS A 18 2.04 -8.15 2.90
C HIS A 18 2.76 -7.31 3.97
N ALA A 19 3.00 -6.02 3.71
CA ALA A 19 3.59 -5.12 4.69
C ALA A 19 2.69 -4.92 5.92
N LEU A 20 1.36 -4.80 5.73
CA LEU A 20 0.41 -4.73 6.84
C LEU A 20 0.45 -5.98 7.69
N TRP A 21 0.43 -7.15 7.05
CA TRP A 21 0.52 -8.44 7.72
C TRP A 21 1.81 -8.52 8.56
N ARG A 22 2.97 -8.14 7.99
CA ARG A 22 4.23 -8.11 8.75
C ARG A 22 4.20 -7.12 9.92
N ALA A 23 3.64 -5.93 9.73
CA ALA A 23 3.51 -4.93 10.79
C ALA A 23 2.61 -5.40 11.93
N MET A 24 1.55 -6.16 11.62
CA MET A 24 0.69 -6.78 12.63
C MET A 24 1.38 -7.93 13.37
N GLN A 25 2.23 -8.71 12.70
CA GLN A 25 2.96 -9.83 13.30
C GLN A 25 4.12 -9.39 14.21
N SER A 26 4.67 -8.18 14.03
CA SER A 26 5.82 -7.73 14.84
C SER A 26 5.46 -7.42 16.30
N ASP A 27 4.18 -7.24 16.61
CA ASP A 27 3.65 -6.74 17.89
C ASP A 27 4.27 -5.39 18.34
N GLU A 28 4.94 -4.68 17.44
CA GLU A 28 5.57 -3.38 17.72
C GLU A 28 4.57 -2.23 17.53
N TYR A 29 3.58 -2.42 16.65
CA TYR A 29 2.68 -1.36 16.20
C TYR A 29 1.23 -1.63 16.61
N GLU A 30 0.55 -0.57 17.03
CA GLU A 30 -0.90 -0.53 17.17
C GLU A 30 -1.45 0.18 15.91
N ILE A 31 -1.95 -0.58 14.95
CA ILE A 31 -2.54 -0.01 13.72
C ILE A 31 -3.93 0.52 14.04
N VAL A 32 -4.05 1.84 14.19
CA VAL A 32 -5.33 2.48 14.57
C VAL A 32 -6.24 2.77 13.37
N ALA A 33 -5.67 2.88 12.17
CA ALA A 33 -6.40 3.09 10.93
C ALA A 33 -5.59 2.67 9.70
N LEU A 34 -6.31 2.27 8.67
CA LEU A 34 -5.83 2.27 7.29
C LEU A 34 -6.09 3.66 6.69
N LEU A 35 -5.15 4.21 5.93
CA LEU A 35 -5.31 5.47 5.21
C LEU A 35 -5.16 5.24 3.72
N THR A 36 -6.12 5.71 2.93
CA THR A 36 -6.01 5.70 1.46
C THR A 36 -6.37 7.05 0.88
N THR A 37 -5.84 7.36 -0.30
CA THR A 37 -6.21 8.59 -1.03
C THR A 37 -7.08 8.22 -2.22
N ALA A 38 -8.21 8.91 -2.39
CA ALA A 38 -9.15 8.63 -3.45
C ALA A 38 -9.47 9.90 -4.24
N ASN A 39 -9.69 9.74 -5.54
CA ASN A 39 -10.23 10.83 -6.34
C ASN A 39 -11.72 11.00 -6.00
N ARG A 40 -12.08 12.21 -5.56
CA ARG A 40 -13.44 12.52 -5.08
C ARG A 40 -14.54 12.27 -6.11
N SER A 41 -14.27 12.50 -7.40
CA SER A 41 -15.28 12.34 -8.45
C SER A 41 -15.46 10.90 -8.88
N THR A 42 -14.37 10.13 -8.96
CA THR A 42 -14.42 8.74 -9.42
C THR A 42 -14.59 7.72 -8.30
N ARG A 43 -14.37 8.11 -7.04
CA ARG A 43 -14.39 7.25 -5.85
C ARG A 43 -13.45 6.04 -6.00
N ARG A 44 -12.27 6.29 -6.55
CA ARG A 44 -11.22 5.30 -6.79
C ARG A 44 -9.91 5.77 -6.19
N SER A 45 -9.11 4.83 -5.67
CA SER A 45 -7.75 5.11 -5.20
C SER A 45 -6.93 5.75 -6.31
N THR A 46 -6.12 6.75 -5.97
CA THR A 46 -5.33 7.49 -6.96
C THR A 46 -4.24 6.66 -7.64
N MET A 47 -3.62 5.73 -6.92
CA MET A 47 -2.49 4.95 -7.44
C MET A 47 -2.94 3.73 -8.25
N HIS A 48 -3.91 2.94 -7.74
CA HIS A 48 -4.28 1.65 -8.35
C HIS A 48 -5.69 1.63 -8.96
N GLY A 49 -6.42 2.75 -8.91
CA GLY A 49 -7.77 2.84 -9.45
C GLY A 49 -8.80 1.91 -8.78
N ILE A 50 -8.51 1.36 -7.60
CA ILE A 50 -9.40 0.44 -6.88
C ILE A 50 -10.61 1.22 -6.36
N PRO A 51 -11.84 0.76 -6.60
CA PRO A 51 -13.05 1.36 -6.03
C PRO A 51 -12.99 1.45 -4.50
N GLU A 52 -13.41 2.60 -3.97
CA GLU A 52 -13.47 2.84 -2.52
C GLU A 52 -14.30 1.78 -1.78
N SER A 53 -15.39 1.30 -2.38
CA SER A 53 -16.23 0.23 -1.81
C SER A 53 -15.48 -1.08 -1.59
N LEU A 54 -14.49 -1.40 -2.44
CA LEU A 54 -13.66 -2.59 -2.28
C LEU A 54 -12.59 -2.39 -1.20
N LEU A 55 -12.02 -1.18 -1.10
CA LEU A 55 -11.08 -0.83 -0.02
C LEU A 55 -11.77 -0.86 1.34
N LEU A 56 -13.03 -0.39 1.42
CA LEU A 56 -13.86 -0.49 2.61
C LEU A 56 -14.14 -1.96 2.99
N ALA A 57 -14.46 -2.80 2.01
CA ALA A 57 -14.67 -4.24 2.26
C ALA A 57 -13.39 -4.93 2.77
N GLN A 58 -12.22 -4.58 2.25
CA GLN A 58 -10.94 -5.04 2.78
C GLN A 58 -10.74 -4.61 4.23
N ALA A 59 -10.95 -3.33 4.52
CA ALA A 59 -10.80 -2.76 5.87
C ALA A 59 -11.73 -3.41 6.89
N GLU A 60 -13.00 -3.64 6.53
CA GLU A 60 -13.97 -4.36 7.37
C GLU A 60 -13.51 -5.80 7.67
N ARG A 61 -12.99 -6.51 6.66
CA ARG A 61 -12.49 -7.89 6.83
C ARG A 61 -11.21 -7.94 7.67
N ILE A 62 -10.34 -6.95 7.54
CA ILE A 62 -9.12 -6.78 8.35
C ILE A 62 -9.46 -6.41 9.80
N GLY A 63 -10.60 -5.75 10.03
CA GLY A 63 -11.01 -5.26 11.34
C GLY A 63 -10.33 -3.95 11.76
N VAL A 64 -9.81 -3.17 10.80
CA VAL A 64 -9.16 -1.87 11.02
C VAL A 64 -9.93 -0.80 10.23
N PRO A 65 -10.29 0.35 10.82
CA PRO A 65 -11.08 1.36 10.12
C PRO A 65 -10.31 1.99 8.96
N LEU A 66 -11.00 2.29 7.87
CA LEU A 66 -10.44 3.01 6.72
C LEU A 66 -10.73 4.52 6.82
N HIS A 67 -9.67 5.31 6.74
CA HIS A 67 -9.72 6.76 6.56
C HIS A 67 -9.43 7.10 5.10
N VAL A 68 -10.44 7.61 4.41
CA VAL A 68 -10.33 8.02 3.01
C VAL A 68 -10.02 9.52 2.94
N VAL A 69 -8.88 9.85 2.36
CA VAL A 69 -8.50 11.24 2.05
C VAL A 69 -8.99 11.56 0.64
N ASP A 70 -10.06 12.35 0.56
CA ASP A 70 -10.61 12.83 -0.71
C ASP A 70 -9.69 13.87 -1.35
N LEU A 71 -9.18 13.55 -2.54
CA LEU A 71 -8.42 14.47 -3.37
C LEU A 71 -9.36 15.12 -4.39
N VAL A 72 -9.34 16.46 -4.42
CA VAL A 72 -10.15 17.24 -5.34
C VAL A 72 -9.46 17.21 -6.71
N PRO A 73 -10.16 16.82 -7.80
CA PRO A 73 -9.54 16.63 -9.12
C PRO A 73 -9.02 17.89 -9.82
N GLN A 74 -8.95 19.05 -9.15
CA GLN A 74 -8.61 20.34 -9.75
C GLN A 74 -7.26 20.95 -9.33
N GLY A 75 -6.55 20.43 -8.33
CA GLY A 75 -5.25 20.99 -7.92
C GLY A 75 -4.11 19.98 -8.04
N GLY A 76 -2.91 20.51 -8.28
CA GLY A 76 -1.68 19.73 -8.43
C GLY A 76 -1.19 19.12 -7.12
N MET A 77 0.13 18.91 -6.99
CA MET A 77 0.74 18.36 -5.78
C MET A 77 0.45 19.16 -4.49
N GLU A 78 0.09 20.44 -4.60
CA GLU A 78 -0.28 21.29 -3.46
C GLU A 78 -1.53 20.78 -2.74
N ASP A 79 -2.57 20.35 -3.47
CA ASP A 79 -3.80 19.80 -2.90
C ASP A 79 -3.54 18.49 -2.13
N TYR A 80 -2.64 17.65 -2.66
CA TYR A 80 -2.22 16.42 -2.00
C TYR A 80 -1.48 16.71 -0.69
N GLY A 81 -0.51 17.63 -0.73
CA GLY A 81 0.30 17.99 0.43
C GLY A 81 -0.55 18.54 1.58
N GLU A 82 -1.50 19.41 1.28
CA GLU A 82 -2.44 19.92 2.29
C GLU A 82 -3.37 18.84 2.83
N ALA A 83 -3.92 17.98 1.96
CA ALA A 83 -4.79 16.90 2.37
C ALA A 83 -4.08 15.91 3.31
N MET A 84 -2.84 15.54 2.97
CA MET A 84 -2.01 14.72 3.84
C MET A 84 -1.66 15.42 5.15
N THR A 85 -1.36 16.72 5.12
CA THR A 85 -1.11 17.50 6.34
C THR A 85 -2.31 17.51 7.28
N ARG A 86 -3.54 17.65 6.74
CA ARG A 86 -4.78 17.55 7.51
C ARG A 86 -4.97 16.15 8.11
N ALA A 87 -4.72 15.10 7.32
CA ALA A 87 -4.81 13.72 7.80
C ALA A 87 -3.81 13.45 8.93
N VAL A 88 -2.56 13.89 8.78
CA VAL A 88 -1.54 13.80 9.84
C VAL A 88 -1.99 14.55 11.10
N GLY A 89 -2.50 15.78 10.97
CA GLY A 89 -3.03 16.54 12.10
C GLY A 89 -4.15 15.80 12.85
N HIS A 90 -5.07 15.18 12.12
CA HIS A 90 -6.16 14.37 12.69
C HIS A 90 -5.64 13.17 13.50
N PHE A 91 -4.64 12.45 13.00
CA PHE A 91 -4.09 11.26 13.67
C PHE A 91 -3.14 11.59 14.81
N ARG A 92 -2.40 12.71 14.72
CA ARG A 92 -1.56 13.19 15.82
C ARG A 92 -2.37 13.53 17.07
N GLN A 93 -3.57 14.08 16.91
CA GLN A 93 -4.49 14.32 18.04
C GLN A 93 -4.91 13.02 18.74
N GLN A 94 -4.75 11.87 18.09
CA GLN A 94 -5.02 10.53 18.64
C GLN A 94 -3.76 9.83 19.17
N GLY A 95 -2.61 10.52 19.14
CA GLY A 95 -1.32 10.01 19.61
C GLY A 95 -0.55 9.18 18.58
N VAL A 96 -0.93 9.21 17.30
CA VAL A 96 -0.17 8.52 16.23
C VAL A 96 1.18 9.20 16.05
N THR A 97 2.22 8.37 15.98
CA THR A 97 3.61 8.80 15.79
C THR A 97 4.26 8.16 14.57
N HIS A 98 3.66 7.14 13.97
CA HIS A 98 4.24 6.40 12.85
C HIS A 98 3.25 6.25 11.70
N PHE A 99 3.74 6.42 10.47
CA PHE A 99 3.04 6.08 9.24
C PHE A 99 3.79 4.94 8.56
N ILE A 100 3.07 3.84 8.29
CA ILE A 100 3.63 2.63 7.71
C ILE A 100 3.25 2.57 6.23
N PHE A 101 4.18 2.13 5.38
CA PHE A 101 4.01 1.98 3.94
C PHE A 101 4.50 0.61 3.45
N GLY A 102 4.05 0.22 2.25
CA GLY A 102 4.33 -1.10 1.68
C GLY A 102 5.50 -1.16 0.70
N ASP A 103 6.27 -0.09 0.55
CA ASP A 103 7.31 0.04 -0.47
C ASP A 103 8.52 -0.87 -0.17
N ILE A 104 9.14 -1.38 -1.24
CA ILE A 104 10.29 -2.31 -1.13
C ILE A 104 11.61 -1.58 -1.40
N PHE A 105 11.70 -0.76 -2.46
CA PHE A 105 12.99 -0.17 -2.92
C PHE A 105 12.99 1.31 -3.33
N LEU A 106 11.84 1.99 -3.37
CA LEU A 106 11.74 3.32 -4.01
C LEU A 106 12.36 4.43 -3.14
N HIS A 107 13.69 4.57 -3.17
CA HIS A 107 14.49 5.49 -2.35
C HIS A 107 14.00 6.95 -2.43
N ASP A 108 13.70 7.44 -3.64
CA ASP A 108 13.22 8.81 -3.82
C ASP A 108 11.84 9.01 -3.20
N VAL A 109 10.96 8.02 -3.31
CA VAL A 109 9.60 8.06 -2.74
C VAL A 109 9.66 8.04 -1.22
N ARG A 110 10.49 7.18 -0.64
CA ARG A 110 10.72 7.14 0.80
C ARG A 110 11.27 8.47 1.31
N SER A 111 12.33 8.98 0.68
CA SER A 111 12.99 10.23 1.09
C SER A 111 12.04 11.42 1.02
N TYR A 112 11.20 11.47 -0.02
CA TYR A 112 10.14 12.47 -0.14
C TYR A 112 9.13 12.40 1.02
N ARG A 113 8.66 11.20 1.37
CA ARG A 113 7.71 11.02 2.49
C ARG A 113 8.33 11.36 3.83
N GLU A 114 9.57 10.95 4.08
CA GLU A 114 10.31 11.31 5.29
C GLU A 114 10.44 12.85 5.41
N ALA A 115 10.82 13.54 4.33
CA ALA A 115 10.92 14.99 4.31
C ALA A 115 9.57 15.69 4.55
N GLN A 116 8.46 15.09 4.10
CA GLN A 116 7.11 15.63 4.29
C GLN A 116 6.56 15.37 5.71
N LEU A 117 6.83 14.19 6.27
CA LEU A 117 6.18 13.70 7.50
C LEU A 117 7.00 13.96 8.77
N ALA A 118 8.34 13.96 8.68
CA ALA A 118 9.20 14.22 9.83
C ALA A 118 8.98 15.60 10.48
N PRO A 119 8.82 16.72 9.72
CA PRO A 119 8.48 18.02 10.32
C PRO A 119 7.14 18.02 11.06
N LEU A 120 6.25 17.09 10.71
CA LEU A 120 4.97 16.90 11.37
C LEU A 120 5.08 15.96 12.58
N GLY A 121 6.25 15.43 12.91
CA GLY A 121 6.47 14.51 14.04
C GLY A 121 5.98 13.09 13.77
N ILE A 122 5.96 12.67 12.51
CA ILE A 122 5.62 11.31 12.08
C ILE A 122 6.87 10.61 11.56
N GLU A 123 7.16 9.42 12.09
CA GLU A 123 8.19 8.52 11.59
C GLU A 123 7.64 7.63 10.46
N VAL A 124 8.42 7.47 9.39
CA VAL A 124 8.08 6.59 8.25
C VAL A 124 8.64 5.19 8.49
N VAL A 125 7.78 4.18 8.33
CA VAL A 125 8.15 2.77 8.50
C VAL A 125 7.81 1.99 7.23
N GLU A 126 8.74 1.16 6.76
CA GLU A 126 8.57 0.33 5.57
C GLU A 126 9.00 -1.11 5.88
N PRO A 127 8.07 -2.01 6.25
CA PRO A 127 8.38 -3.37 6.72
C PRO A 127 9.02 -4.30 5.68
N LEU A 128 8.97 -3.92 4.41
CA LEU A 128 9.55 -4.67 3.29
C LEU A 128 10.86 -4.07 2.78
N TRP A 129 11.28 -2.92 3.31
CA TRP A 129 12.38 -2.15 2.77
C TRP A 129 13.71 -2.90 2.73
N GLY A 130 14.42 -2.78 1.62
CA GLY A 130 15.79 -3.31 1.47
C GLY A 130 15.89 -4.83 1.38
N ARG A 131 14.75 -5.54 1.30
CA ARG A 131 14.68 -7.00 1.09
C ARG A 131 14.63 -7.31 -0.39
N SER A 132 15.24 -8.39 -0.86
CA SER A 132 15.21 -8.69 -2.31
C SER A 132 13.80 -9.04 -2.81
N SER A 133 13.51 -8.75 -4.09
CA SER A 133 12.19 -9.02 -4.69
C SER A 133 11.79 -10.49 -4.56
N ALA A 134 12.75 -11.39 -4.73
CA ALA A 134 12.53 -12.82 -4.60
C ALA A 134 12.17 -13.22 -3.15
N GLU A 135 12.80 -12.62 -2.14
CA GLU A 135 12.46 -12.88 -0.74
C GLU A 135 11.07 -12.33 -0.38
N VAL A 136 10.75 -11.10 -0.81
CA VAL A 136 9.43 -10.51 -0.55
C VAL A 136 8.33 -11.33 -1.21
N MET A 137 8.51 -11.75 -2.47
CA MET A 137 7.52 -12.57 -3.16
C MET A 137 7.37 -13.95 -2.51
N ARG A 138 8.48 -14.62 -2.16
CA ARG A 138 8.41 -15.92 -1.46
C ARG A 138 7.65 -15.79 -0.15
N ASP A 139 7.98 -14.80 0.67
CA ASP A 139 7.30 -14.56 1.94
C ASP A 139 5.82 -14.22 1.76
N PHE A 140 5.46 -13.46 0.71
CA PHE A 140 4.06 -13.21 0.36
C PHE A 140 3.34 -14.53 0.06
N LEU A 141 3.92 -15.39 -0.79
CA LEU A 141 3.33 -16.70 -1.13
C LEU A 141 3.18 -17.61 0.09
N ASP A 142 4.10 -17.51 1.06
CA ASP A 142 4.08 -18.29 2.30
C ASP A 142 3.11 -17.71 3.36
N SER A 143 2.72 -16.43 3.24
CA SER A 143 1.80 -15.76 4.17
C SER A 143 0.35 -16.25 4.09
N GLY A 144 -0.03 -16.86 2.97
CA GLY A 144 -1.40 -17.28 2.68
C GLY A 144 -2.33 -16.18 2.15
N LEU A 145 -1.86 -14.93 2.06
CA LEU A 145 -2.59 -13.84 1.43
C LEU A 145 -2.87 -14.15 -0.05
N ARG A 146 -4.04 -13.76 -0.55
CA ARG A 146 -4.45 -14.02 -1.94
C ARG A 146 -4.72 -12.72 -2.67
N THR A 147 -4.09 -12.59 -3.82
CA THR A 147 -4.22 -11.40 -4.68
C THR A 147 -4.48 -11.80 -6.12
N VAL A 148 -5.15 -10.91 -6.85
CA VAL A 148 -5.42 -11.05 -8.29
C VAL A 148 -4.82 -9.86 -9.04
N VAL A 149 -4.29 -10.09 -10.24
CA VAL A 149 -3.84 -9.01 -11.13
C VAL A 149 -5.05 -8.23 -11.64
N VAL A 150 -5.03 -6.91 -11.46
CA VAL A 150 -6.11 -6.00 -11.93
C VAL A 150 -5.66 -5.07 -13.04
N THR A 151 -4.36 -4.80 -13.13
CA THR A 151 -3.76 -3.93 -14.15
C THR A 151 -2.41 -4.51 -14.55
N THR A 152 -2.05 -4.39 -15.82
CA THR A 152 -0.72 -4.76 -16.32
C THR A 152 -0.36 -3.94 -17.55
N MET A 153 0.93 -3.86 -17.84
CA MET A 153 1.45 -3.27 -19.07
C MET A 153 1.05 -4.14 -20.27
N ALA A 154 0.48 -3.52 -21.29
CA ALA A 154 -0.03 -4.22 -22.47
C ALA A 154 1.09 -4.92 -23.28
N ASP A 155 2.27 -4.30 -23.32
CA ASP A 155 3.52 -4.81 -23.89
C ASP A 155 4.34 -5.67 -22.91
N GLY A 156 3.92 -5.72 -21.64
CA GLY A 156 4.50 -6.57 -20.59
C GLY A 156 3.80 -7.92 -20.52
N LEU A 157 3.03 -8.15 -19.45
CA LEU A 157 2.37 -9.45 -19.23
C LEU A 157 1.11 -9.64 -20.10
N GLY A 158 0.61 -8.56 -20.70
CA GLY A 158 -0.53 -8.57 -21.60
C GLY A 158 -1.87 -8.85 -20.91
N ALA A 159 -2.97 -8.70 -21.66
CA ALA A 159 -4.33 -8.76 -21.12
C ALA A 159 -4.67 -10.11 -20.43
N ALA A 160 -4.02 -11.21 -20.84
CA ALA A 160 -4.22 -12.52 -20.25
C ALA A 160 -3.73 -12.64 -18.79
N ALA A 161 -2.90 -11.70 -18.32
CA ALA A 161 -2.48 -11.67 -16.93
C ALA A 161 -3.57 -11.14 -15.99
N VAL A 162 -4.46 -10.26 -16.47
CA VAL A 162 -5.56 -9.71 -15.66
C VAL A 162 -6.50 -10.83 -15.24
N GLY A 163 -6.86 -10.87 -13.95
CA GLY A 163 -7.69 -11.91 -13.37
C GLY A 163 -6.91 -13.15 -12.91
N ARG A 164 -5.61 -13.25 -13.20
CA ARG A 164 -4.77 -14.33 -12.65
C ARG A 164 -4.43 -14.06 -11.18
N GLU A 165 -4.43 -15.12 -10.39
CA GLU A 165 -3.92 -15.06 -9.02
C GLU A 165 -2.40 -14.97 -9.01
N ILE A 166 -1.85 -14.29 -7.99
CA ILE A 166 -0.41 -14.31 -7.73
C ILE A 166 -0.09 -15.54 -6.89
N ASP A 167 0.21 -16.64 -7.58
CA ASP A 167 0.66 -17.90 -7.00
C ASP A 167 2.05 -18.28 -7.54
N ARG A 168 2.54 -19.46 -7.16
CA ARG A 168 3.85 -19.95 -7.62
C ARG A 168 3.91 -20.14 -9.14
N ASP A 169 2.79 -20.53 -9.76
CA ASP A 169 2.70 -20.74 -11.21
C ASP A 169 2.72 -19.40 -11.97
N PHE A 170 2.06 -18.38 -11.42
CA PHE A 170 2.15 -17.01 -11.92
C PHE A 170 3.60 -16.52 -11.91
N VAL A 171 4.27 -16.63 -10.77
CA VAL A 171 5.67 -16.19 -10.63
C VAL A 171 6.60 -16.96 -11.58
N ALA A 172 6.41 -18.28 -11.71
CA ALA A 172 7.17 -19.11 -12.64
C ALA A 172 6.89 -18.77 -14.13
N SER A 173 5.72 -18.20 -14.43
CA SER A 173 5.33 -17.79 -15.78
C SER A 173 5.84 -16.40 -16.19
N LEU A 174 6.46 -15.65 -15.27
CA LEU A 174 6.94 -14.30 -15.56
C LEU A 174 8.09 -14.30 -16.58
N PRO A 175 8.08 -13.39 -17.57
CA PRO A 175 9.20 -13.21 -18.47
C PRO A 175 10.51 -12.88 -17.74
N ALA A 176 11.64 -13.24 -18.35
CA ALA A 176 12.95 -12.88 -17.82
C ALA A 176 13.09 -11.35 -17.69
N GLY A 177 13.55 -10.88 -16.53
CA GLY A 177 13.75 -9.46 -16.24
C GLY A 177 12.53 -8.73 -15.65
N VAL A 178 11.36 -9.38 -15.59
CA VAL A 178 10.21 -8.83 -14.86
C VAL A 178 10.43 -8.96 -13.36
N ASP A 179 10.22 -7.88 -12.61
CA ASP A 179 10.26 -7.96 -11.16
C ASP A 179 9.05 -8.78 -10.66
N PRO A 180 9.27 -9.82 -9.84
CA PRO A 180 8.19 -10.65 -9.35
C PRO A 180 7.22 -9.92 -8.43
N ASN A 181 7.49 -8.69 -7.99
CA ASN A 181 6.55 -7.87 -7.23
C ASN A 181 5.87 -6.79 -8.07
N GLY A 182 6.29 -6.59 -9.33
CA GLY A 182 5.75 -5.54 -10.20
C GLY A 182 6.28 -4.14 -9.86
N GLU A 183 7.46 -4.03 -9.24
CA GLU A 183 8.03 -2.75 -8.74
C GLU A 183 8.33 -1.74 -9.86
N ASN A 184 8.45 -2.16 -11.12
CA ASN A 184 8.64 -1.26 -12.27
C ASN A 184 7.32 -0.94 -12.97
N GLY A 185 6.18 -1.25 -12.34
CA GLY A 185 4.84 -1.01 -12.89
C GLY A 185 4.36 -2.12 -13.83
N GLU A 186 5.02 -3.28 -13.86
CA GLU A 186 4.65 -4.40 -14.74
C GLU A 186 3.20 -4.85 -14.51
N TYR A 187 2.75 -4.80 -13.26
CA TYR A 187 1.36 -5.07 -12.88
C TYR A 187 0.97 -4.50 -11.51
N HIS A 188 -0.33 -4.39 -11.30
CA HIS A 188 -0.94 -4.09 -9.99
C HIS A 188 -1.94 -5.16 -9.62
N THR A 189 -2.14 -5.31 -8.32
CA THR A 189 -2.95 -6.38 -7.76
C THR A 189 -4.03 -5.85 -6.83
N PHE A 190 -5.03 -6.67 -6.57
CA PHE A 190 -6.03 -6.48 -5.54
C PHE A 190 -5.98 -7.68 -4.58
N CYS A 191 -5.75 -7.42 -3.29
CA CYS A 191 -5.78 -8.45 -2.24
C CYS A 191 -7.22 -8.73 -1.82
N TYR A 192 -7.65 -9.99 -1.79
CA TYR A 192 -9.04 -10.32 -1.47
C TYR A 192 -9.20 -11.31 -0.32
N ASP A 193 -8.11 -11.95 0.12
CA ASP A 193 -8.09 -12.87 1.27
C ASP A 193 -6.77 -12.73 2.04
#